data_AF-A0A954D114-F1
#
_entry.id   AF-A0A954D114-F1
#
_cell.length_a   1.000
_cell.length_b   1.000
_cell.length_c   1.000
_cell.angle_alpha   90.00
_cell.angle_beta   90.00
_cell.angle_gamma   90.00
#
_symmetry.space_group_name_H-M   'P 1'
#
loop_
_entity.id
_entity.type
_entity.pdbx_description
1 polymer ?
#
loop_
_entity_poly.entity_id
_entity_poly.type
_entity_poly.pdbx_seq_one_letter_code
_entity_poly.pdbx_strand_id
1 'polypeptide(L)'
;MTLTPSHAFLGLLVVAAGVPAPGQKKSVVDLNGRIDKALERARPVLLRHLAGAHNGELALLCLAAVHDGVPATDKVFAQALRRLRKARLGRTYDLSLRLMVASECEAFAQRKELARDDARRLLSCLVAGGGFGYHKGDRRWDLSNSQYAALGMRAAVALGVKIDAKYWKALVAAAIASQTEAGGFAYTAHRRDATESMTAAGIAILRLCADHLDDKTLARTEVDRRLRDGWEWLIQKKGSIGSRGIRNSFYFHYGLERACILSGVTAVDGKDWFTSGAEMLLDTQLRNGGWCSGVDMMEGGKDPGGADSVSTAFAVLFLRRKFQKKLQVGPITTGGGVPIHLLTDKASPEQVDTAIGSAVERGVSALPEVLRALRSTHKVQRVAGCKALIRITGDDFGFNPHIPPERSAGAVSKAELWYLKKRSARRD
;
A
#
# COMPACT_ATOMS: atom_id res chain seq x y z
N MET A 1 -45.49 -1.93 32.66
CA MET A 1 -44.20 -2.18 33.34
C MET A 1 -43.61 -3.45 32.76
N THR A 2 -42.31 -3.42 32.42
CA THR A 2 -41.38 -4.53 32.12
C THR A 2 -41.71 -5.43 30.91
N LEU A 3 -41.21 -5.12 29.70
CA LEU A 3 -39.89 -5.45 29.11
C LEU A 3 -39.62 -6.96 28.97
N THR A 4 -39.55 -7.37 27.70
CA THR A 4 -39.05 -8.64 27.15
C THR A 4 -37.53 -8.77 27.26
N PRO A 5 -36.96 -9.99 27.16
CA PRO A 5 -35.59 -10.17 26.72
C PRO A 5 -35.53 -10.89 25.36
N SER A 6 -34.99 -10.16 24.39
CA SER A 6 -34.54 -10.65 23.08
C SER A 6 -33.29 -11.52 23.23
N HIS A 7 -33.27 -12.66 22.55
CA HIS A 7 -32.11 -13.55 22.45
C HIS A 7 -31.12 -12.98 21.43
N ALA A 8 -29.96 -12.51 21.89
CA ALA A 8 -28.83 -12.15 21.04
C ALA A 8 -27.91 -13.38 20.89
N PHE A 9 -27.89 -13.95 19.67
CA PHE A 9 -26.88 -14.92 19.25
C PHE A 9 -25.52 -14.23 19.14
N LEU A 10 -24.61 -14.51 20.08
CA LEU A 10 -23.21 -14.11 20.03
C LEU A 10 -22.43 -15.17 19.23
N GLY A 11 -22.26 -14.96 17.93
CA GLY A 11 -21.37 -15.78 17.09
C GLY A 11 -19.91 -15.52 17.43
N LEU A 12 -19.29 -16.44 18.17
CA LEU A 12 -17.88 -16.41 18.54
C LEU A 12 -17.01 -16.65 17.29
N LEU A 13 -16.39 -15.59 16.76
CA LEU A 13 -15.34 -15.69 15.74
C LEU A 13 -14.05 -16.19 16.41
N VAL A 14 -13.83 -17.51 16.36
CA VAL A 14 -12.58 -18.14 16.81
C VAL A 14 -11.45 -17.73 15.87
N VAL A 15 -10.58 -16.84 16.32
CA VAL A 15 -9.27 -16.61 15.69
C VAL A 15 -8.37 -17.78 16.07
N ALA A 16 -8.39 -18.83 15.24
CA ALA A 16 -7.37 -19.86 15.31
C ALA A 16 -6.06 -19.27 14.76
N ALA A 17 -5.15 -18.86 15.65
CA ALA A 17 -3.75 -18.67 15.31
C ALA A 17 -3.15 -20.05 15.04
N GLY A 18 -3.26 -20.53 13.80
CA GLY A 18 -2.66 -21.78 13.38
C GLY A 18 -1.14 -21.69 13.47
N VAL A 19 -0.53 -22.50 14.33
CA VAL A 19 0.89 -22.84 14.21
C VAL A 19 1.06 -23.53 12.86
N PRO A 20 1.92 -23.03 11.94
CA PRO A 20 2.06 -23.65 10.63
C PRO A 20 2.60 -25.08 10.79
N ALA A 21 1.94 -26.03 10.15
CA ALA A 21 2.36 -27.43 10.16
C ALA A 21 3.79 -27.56 9.60
N PRO A 22 4.59 -28.55 10.03
CA PRO A 22 6.00 -28.71 9.62
C PRO A 22 6.24 -28.74 8.09
N GLY A 23 5.24 -29.11 7.29
CA GLY A 23 5.29 -29.08 5.82
C GLY A 23 5.08 -27.70 5.17
N GLN A 24 4.46 -26.75 5.87
CA GLN A 24 4.07 -25.44 5.34
C GLN A 24 5.26 -24.47 5.27
N LYS A 25 6.25 -24.58 6.17
CA LYS A 25 7.51 -23.83 6.06
C LYS A 25 8.35 -24.27 4.85
N LYS A 26 8.36 -25.57 4.52
CA LYS A 26 9.11 -26.11 3.37
C LYS A 26 8.49 -25.68 2.03
N SER A 27 7.15 -25.63 1.93
CA SER A 27 6.46 -25.16 0.71
C SER A 27 6.60 -23.65 0.46
N VAL A 28 6.63 -22.83 1.52
CA VAL A 28 6.85 -21.37 1.38
C VAL A 28 8.28 -21.05 0.95
N VAL A 29 9.28 -21.79 1.46
CA VAL A 29 10.68 -21.64 1.02
C VAL A 29 10.84 -22.06 -0.46
N ASP A 30 10.17 -23.13 -0.88
CA ASP A 30 10.14 -23.55 -2.29
C ASP A 30 9.50 -22.49 -3.20
N LEU A 31 8.38 -21.89 -2.79
CA LEU A 31 7.71 -20.85 -3.57
C LEU A 31 8.59 -19.62 -3.78
N ASN A 32 9.21 -19.09 -2.72
CA ASN A 32 10.08 -17.91 -2.84
C ASN A 32 11.25 -18.18 -3.80
N GLY A 33 11.88 -19.36 -3.72
CA GLY A 33 12.93 -19.75 -4.66
C GLY A 33 12.47 -19.84 -6.11
N ARG A 34 11.23 -20.31 -6.37
CA ARG A 34 10.63 -20.31 -7.71
C ARG A 34 10.34 -18.89 -8.21
N ILE A 35 9.84 -18.01 -7.34
CA ILE A 35 9.59 -16.60 -7.63
C ILE A 35 10.89 -15.89 -8.00
N ASP A 36 11.96 -16.07 -7.23
CA ASP A 36 13.26 -15.45 -7.50
C ASP A 36 13.80 -15.87 -8.88
N LYS A 37 13.78 -17.17 -9.19
CA LYS A 37 14.15 -17.68 -10.52
C LYS A 37 13.28 -17.11 -11.65
N ALA A 38 11.99 -16.97 -11.42
CA ALA A 38 11.09 -16.38 -12.41
C ALA A 38 11.44 -14.90 -12.67
N LEU A 39 11.72 -14.13 -11.62
CA LEU A 39 12.10 -12.72 -11.72
C LEU A 39 13.48 -12.54 -12.38
N GLU A 40 14.44 -13.41 -12.10
CA GLU A 40 15.74 -13.45 -12.79
C GLU A 40 15.58 -13.66 -14.29
N ARG A 41 14.71 -14.60 -14.71
CA ARG A 41 14.38 -14.82 -16.14
C ARG A 41 13.63 -13.64 -16.76
N ALA A 42 12.83 -12.92 -15.98
CA ALA A 42 12.05 -11.78 -16.45
C ALA A 42 12.91 -10.53 -16.71
N ARG A 43 13.99 -10.33 -15.95
CA ARG A 43 14.79 -9.10 -16.01
C ARG A 43 15.32 -8.78 -17.43
N PRO A 44 15.89 -9.72 -18.20
CA PRO A 44 16.29 -9.43 -19.59
C PRO A 44 15.14 -8.99 -20.49
N VAL A 45 13.94 -9.58 -20.32
CA VAL A 45 12.73 -9.21 -21.07
C VAL A 45 12.27 -7.80 -20.69
N LEU A 46 12.25 -7.51 -19.39
CA LEU A 46 11.92 -6.19 -18.86
C LEU A 46 12.86 -5.10 -19.41
N LEU A 47 14.17 -5.37 -19.48
CA LEU A 47 15.14 -4.45 -20.08
C LEU A 47 14.90 -4.24 -21.58
N ARG A 48 14.55 -5.29 -22.34
CA ARG A 48 14.18 -5.13 -23.77
C ARG A 48 12.95 -4.25 -23.95
N HIS A 49 11.89 -4.47 -23.17
CA HIS A 49 10.70 -3.62 -23.21
C HIS A 49 11.02 -2.18 -22.81
N LEU A 50 11.84 -1.98 -21.76
CA LEU A 50 12.29 -0.65 -21.37
C LEU A 50 12.96 0.08 -22.53
N ALA A 51 13.80 -0.58 -23.32
CA ALA A 51 14.50 0.06 -24.45
C ALA A 51 13.54 0.65 -25.50
N GLY A 52 12.42 -0.03 -25.78
CA GLY A 52 11.45 0.35 -26.82
C GLY A 52 10.23 1.16 -26.35
N ALA A 53 9.92 1.17 -25.05
CA ALA A 53 8.66 1.76 -24.57
C ALA A 53 8.67 3.29 -24.46
N HIS A 54 7.48 3.89 -24.50
CA HIS A 54 7.26 5.34 -24.36
C HIS A 54 6.09 5.67 -23.41
N ASN A 55 6.01 6.92 -22.94
CA ASN A 55 4.89 7.46 -22.15
C ASN A 55 4.46 6.58 -20.95
N GLY A 56 3.16 6.27 -20.83
CA GLY A 56 2.59 5.48 -19.74
C GLY A 56 3.15 4.06 -19.63
N GLU A 57 3.38 3.40 -20.76
CA GLU A 57 4.02 2.09 -20.81
C GLU A 57 5.45 2.15 -20.27
N LEU A 58 6.21 3.18 -20.68
CA LEU A 58 7.54 3.43 -20.13
C LEU A 58 7.49 3.68 -18.62
N ALA A 59 6.49 4.41 -18.13
CA ALA A 59 6.34 4.69 -16.70
C ALA A 59 6.05 3.41 -15.89
N LEU A 60 5.16 2.54 -16.40
CA LEU A 60 4.85 1.24 -15.80
C LEU A 60 6.07 0.32 -15.77
N LEU A 61 6.81 0.22 -16.88
CA LEU A 61 8.03 -0.59 -16.96
C LEU A 61 9.14 -0.04 -16.07
N CYS A 62 9.28 1.30 -15.97
CA CYS A 62 10.22 1.90 -15.03
C CYS A 62 9.86 1.52 -13.59
N LEU A 63 8.59 1.56 -13.22
CA LEU A 63 8.14 1.14 -11.88
C LEU A 63 8.45 -0.34 -11.62
N ALA A 64 8.17 -1.21 -12.60
CA ALA A 64 8.52 -2.63 -12.50
C ALA A 64 10.03 -2.84 -12.32
N ALA A 65 10.89 -2.08 -13.01
CA ALA A 65 12.34 -2.16 -12.87
C ALA A 65 12.85 -1.65 -11.51
N VAL A 66 12.24 -0.57 -10.98
CA VAL A 66 12.49 -0.12 -9.59
C VAL A 66 12.15 -1.25 -8.61
N HIS A 67 10.99 -1.88 -8.80
CA HIS A 67 10.55 -2.96 -7.92
C HIS A 67 11.43 -4.20 -8.05
N ASP A 68 11.87 -4.52 -9.27
CA ASP A 68 12.78 -5.62 -9.53
C ASP A 68 14.19 -5.41 -8.94
N GLY A 69 14.54 -4.17 -8.63
CA GLY A 69 15.88 -3.81 -8.13
C GLY A 69 16.92 -3.73 -9.24
N VAL A 70 16.51 -3.40 -10.47
CA VAL A 70 17.46 -3.09 -11.55
C VAL A 70 18.31 -1.89 -11.12
N PRO A 71 19.66 -2.00 -11.12
CA PRO A 71 20.52 -0.91 -10.69
C PRO A 71 20.31 0.34 -11.56
N ALA A 72 20.26 1.52 -10.93
CA ALA A 72 20.15 2.79 -11.67
C ALA A 72 21.38 3.08 -12.58
N THR A 73 22.47 2.33 -12.40
CA THR A 73 23.66 2.35 -13.26
C THR A 73 23.53 1.47 -14.51
N ASP A 74 22.52 0.61 -14.60
CA ASP A 74 22.22 -0.14 -15.82
C ASP A 74 21.93 0.84 -16.97
N LYS A 75 22.61 0.64 -18.11
CA LYS A 75 22.57 1.59 -19.22
C LYS A 75 21.16 1.80 -19.78
N VAL A 76 20.39 0.70 -19.90
CA VAL A 76 19.04 0.72 -20.47
C VAL A 76 18.08 1.38 -19.49
N PHE A 77 18.14 0.99 -18.21
CA PHE A 77 17.27 1.57 -17.21
C PHE A 77 17.57 3.05 -16.95
N ALA A 78 18.85 3.45 -16.87
CA ALA A 78 19.25 4.85 -16.77
C ALA A 78 18.73 5.67 -17.96
N GLN A 79 18.78 5.12 -19.18
CA GLN A 79 18.22 5.77 -20.37
C GLN A 79 16.69 5.86 -20.32
N ALA A 80 16.01 4.83 -19.84
CA ALA A 80 14.58 4.82 -19.62
C ALA A 80 14.14 5.91 -18.62
N LEU A 81 14.81 6.03 -17.48
CA LEU A 81 14.57 7.11 -16.50
C LEU A 81 14.78 8.50 -17.13
N ARG A 82 15.85 8.69 -17.93
CA ARG A 82 16.07 9.96 -18.65
C ARG A 82 14.94 10.28 -19.64
N ARG A 83 14.43 9.28 -20.37
CA ARG A 83 13.29 9.46 -21.29
C ARG A 83 12.00 9.76 -20.54
N LEU A 84 11.71 9.03 -19.46
CA LEU A 84 10.53 9.24 -18.63
C LEU A 84 10.52 10.65 -17.99
N ARG A 85 11.69 11.12 -17.53
CA ARG A 85 11.88 12.47 -17.01
C ARG A 85 11.53 13.55 -18.04
N LYS A 86 11.88 13.34 -19.31
CA LYS A 86 11.61 14.29 -20.42
C LYS A 86 10.21 14.15 -21.03
N ALA A 87 9.48 13.09 -20.72
CA ALA A 87 8.20 12.81 -21.35
C ALA A 87 7.13 13.87 -20.99
N ARG A 88 6.33 14.27 -21.98
CA ARG A 88 5.19 15.19 -21.78
C ARG A 88 3.92 14.38 -21.55
N LEU A 89 3.63 14.06 -20.29
CA LEU A 89 2.56 13.14 -19.92
C LEU A 89 1.24 13.85 -19.64
N GLY A 90 0.17 13.55 -20.36
CA GLY A 90 -1.14 14.19 -20.17
C GLY A 90 -2.22 13.30 -19.57
N ARG A 91 -1.95 12.00 -19.41
CA ARG A 91 -2.94 11.02 -18.96
C ARG A 91 -2.81 10.74 -17.47
N THR A 92 -3.95 10.49 -16.81
CA THR A 92 -4.02 10.10 -15.39
C THR A 92 -3.10 8.91 -15.07
N TYR A 93 -3.12 7.84 -15.87
CA TYR A 93 -2.19 6.71 -15.72
C TYR A 93 -0.72 7.13 -15.78
N ASP A 94 -0.35 7.82 -16.85
CA ASP A 94 1.03 8.21 -17.12
C ASP A 94 1.59 9.09 -15.98
N LEU A 95 0.81 10.09 -15.56
CA LEU A 95 1.16 11.01 -14.47
C LEU A 95 1.29 10.26 -13.14
N SER A 96 0.33 9.39 -12.83
CA SER A 96 0.31 8.62 -11.58
C SER A 96 1.48 7.65 -11.50
N LEU A 97 1.77 6.92 -12.60
CA LEU A 97 2.89 6.01 -12.66
C LEU A 97 4.23 6.73 -12.54
N ARG A 98 4.40 7.90 -13.19
CA ARG A 98 5.63 8.69 -13.04
C ARG A 98 5.79 9.22 -11.62
N LEU A 99 4.71 9.62 -10.95
CA LEU A 99 4.74 9.99 -9.52
C LEU A 99 5.18 8.80 -8.65
N MET A 100 4.67 7.59 -8.91
CA MET A 100 5.07 6.38 -8.20
C MET A 100 6.57 6.09 -8.39
N VAL A 101 7.07 6.11 -9.64
CA VAL A 101 8.50 5.97 -9.94
C VAL A 101 9.32 7.04 -9.19
N ALA A 102 8.90 8.30 -9.24
CA ALA A 102 9.58 9.39 -8.55
C ALA A 102 9.62 9.21 -7.03
N SER A 103 8.59 8.60 -6.44
CA SER A 103 8.51 8.36 -5.00
C SER A 103 9.40 7.20 -4.54
N GLU A 104 9.65 6.22 -5.41
CA GLU A 104 10.33 4.98 -5.06
C GLU A 104 11.76 4.87 -5.63
N CYS A 105 12.13 5.72 -6.60
CA CYS A 105 13.45 5.74 -7.21
C CYS A 105 14.21 7.01 -6.82
N GLU A 106 15.15 6.91 -5.88
CA GLU A 106 15.98 8.04 -5.46
C GLU A 106 16.86 8.59 -6.59
N ALA A 107 17.30 7.71 -7.50
CA ALA A 107 18.08 8.06 -8.68
C ALA A 107 17.26 8.79 -9.76
N PHE A 108 15.94 8.91 -9.62
CA PHE A 108 15.12 9.67 -10.56
C PHE A 108 15.37 11.17 -10.39
N ALA A 109 16.19 11.72 -11.29
CA ALA A 109 16.59 13.12 -11.24
C ALA A 109 15.38 14.07 -11.32
N GLN A 110 15.41 15.16 -10.53
CA GLN A 110 14.36 16.17 -10.45
C GLN A 110 13.00 15.63 -9.97
N ARG A 111 13.00 14.53 -9.20
CA ARG A 111 11.78 13.86 -8.72
C ARG A 111 10.83 14.79 -7.96
N LYS A 112 11.34 15.72 -7.15
CA LYS A 112 10.49 16.61 -6.32
C LYS A 112 9.85 17.71 -7.16
N GLU A 113 10.61 18.30 -8.09
CA GLU A 113 10.13 19.33 -9.02
C GLU A 113 9.07 18.73 -9.93
N LEU A 114 9.36 17.59 -10.56
CA LEU A 114 8.41 16.88 -11.41
C LEU A 114 7.15 16.46 -10.63
N ALA A 115 7.28 16.02 -9.38
CA ALA A 115 6.13 15.61 -8.60
C ALA A 115 5.13 16.74 -8.35
N ARG A 116 5.60 17.97 -8.11
CA ARG A 116 4.71 19.13 -7.97
C ARG A 116 3.93 19.38 -9.25
N ASP A 117 4.61 19.31 -10.39
CA ASP A 117 3.99 19.56 -11.69
C ASP A 117 3.03 18.45 -12.11
N ASP A 118 3.43 17.20 -11.93
CA ASP A 118 2.61 16.04 -12.25
C ASP A 118 1.40 15.92 -11.34
N ALA A 119 1.54 16.20 -10.05
CA ALA A 119 0.40 16.25 -9.14
C ALA A 119 -0.60 17.32 -9.60
N ARG A 120 -0.14 18.54 -9.94
CA ARG A 120 -1.03 19.60 -10.43
C ARG A 120 -1.80 19.18 -11.68
N ARG A 121 -1.12 18.51 -12.63
CA ARG A 121 -1.71 18.01 -13.87
C ARG A 121 -2.68 16.87 -13.61
N LEU A 122 -2.31 15.93 -12.74
CA LEU A 122 -3.15 14.82 -12.31
C LEU A 122 -4.45 15.34 -11.70
N LEU A 123 -4.35 16.29 -10.76
CA LEU A 123 -5.50 16.91 -10.11
C LEU A 123 -6.41 17.67 -11.09
N SER A 124 -5.89 18.08 -12.26
CA SER A 124 -6.70 18.69 -13.33
C SER A 124 -7.48 17.68 -14.19
N CYS A 125 -7.23 16.38 -14.03
CA CYS A 125 -7.99 15.29 -14.65
C CYS A 125 -9.20 14.86 -13.80
N LEU A 126 -9.44 15.50 -12.65
CA LEU A 126 -10.66 15.33 -11.87
C LEU A 126 -11.86 15.81 -12.70
N VAL A 127 -12.90 14.99 -12.80
CA VAL A 127 -14.09 15.29 -13.59
C VAL A 127 -15.18 15.89 -12.70
N ALA A 128 -15.96 16.82 -13.25
CA ALA A 128 -17.12 17.36 -12.55
C ALA A 128 -18.12 16.24 -12.21
N GLY A 129 -18.58 16.19 -10.95
CA GLY A 129 -19.43 15.10 -10.44
C GLY A 129 -18.67 13.91 -9.84
N GLY A 130 -17.32 13.92 -9.87
CA GLY A 130 -16.48 12.96 -9.14
C GLY A 130 -15.39 12.31 -9.99
N GLY A 131 -14.52 11.52 -9.36
CA GLY A 131 -13.56 10.62 -10.02
C GLY A 131 -12.56 11.28 -10.98
N PHE A 132 -11.70 10.46 -11.58
CA PHE A 132 -10.71 10.91 -12.56
C PHE A 132 -10.98 10.32 -13.95
N GLY A 133 -10.84 11.16 -14.97
CA GLY A 133 -10.86 10.75 -16.38
C GLY A 133 -9.48 10.38 -16.89
N TYR A 134 -9.35 10.14 -18.19
CA TYR A 134 -8.05 9.90 -18.82
C TYR A 134 -7.26 11.20 -18.94
N HIS A 135 -7.93 12.31 -19.29
CA HIS A 135 -7.31 13.59 -19.59
C HIS A 135 -8.01 14.75 -18.87
N LYS A 136 -7.31 15.90 -18.83
CA LYS A 136 -7.93 17.18 -18.45
C LYS A 136 -9.05 17.52 -19.43
N GLY A 137 -10.21 17.88 -18.92
CA GLY A 137 -11.37 18.30 -19.72
C GLY A 137 -12.33 17.17 -20.08
N ASP A 138 -12.02 15.92 -19.69
CA ASP A 138 -12.95 14.81 -19.86
C ASP A 138 -14.27 15.07 -19.13
N ARG A 139 -15.37 14.62 -19.73
CA ARG A 139 -16.72 14.72 -19.17
C ARG A 139 -17.16 13.47 -18.43
N ARG A 140 -16.35 12.41 -18.49
CA ARG A 140 -16.61 11.11 -17.89
C ARG A 140 -15.37 10.65 -17.14
N TRP A 141 -15.59 10.06 -15.98
CA TRP A 141 -14.58 9.41 -15.16
C TRP A 141 -14.85 7.91 -15.08
N ASP A 142 -13.84 7.15 -14.70
CA ASP A 142 -13.96 5.73 -14.41
C ASP A 142 -13.17 5.35 -13.15
N LEU A 143 -13.48 4.16 -12.61
CA LEU A 143 -12.89 3.71 -11.35
C LEU A 143 -11.42 3.29 -11.50
N SER A 144 -11.00 2.93 -12.71
CA SER A 144 -9.64 2.50 -13.02
C SER A 144 -8.66 3.69 -13.01
N ASN A 145 -9.01 4.78 -13.71
CA ASN A 145 -8.31 6.06 -13.63
C ASN A 145 -8.35 6.63 -12.21
N SER A 146 -9.49 6.51 -11.51
CA SER A 146 -9.61 6.96 -10.11
C SER A 146 -8.68 6.18 -9.18
N GLN A 147 -8.49 4.88 -9.39
CA GLN A 147 -7.54 4.07 -8.62
C GLN A 147 -6.10 4.55 -8.84
N TYR A 148 -5.70 4.76 -10.09
CA TYR A 148 -4.37 5.26 -10.39
C TYR A 148 -4.15 6.68 -9.87
N ALA A 149 -5.15 7.55 -9.97
CA ALA A 149 -5.10 8.88 -9.38
C ALA A 149 -4.88 8.82 -7.87
N ALA A 150 -5.58 7.93 -7.16
CA ALA A 150 -5.37 7.72 -5.72
C ALA A 150 -3.92 7.30 -5.41
N LEU A 151 -3.35 6.37 -6.18
CA LEU A 151 -1.96 5.93 -6.03
C LEU A 151 -0.95 7.04 -6.38
N GLY A 152 -1.20 7.79 -7.44
CA GLY A 152 -0.38 8.93 -7.87
C GLY A 152 -0.38 10.06 -6.83
N MET A 153 -1.56 10.43 -6.32
CA MET A 153 -1.72 11.40 -5.23
C MET A 153 -0.98 10.94 -3.97
N ARG A 154 -1.08 9.64 -3.63
CA ARG A 154 -0.34 9.06 -2.51
C ARG A 154 1.17 9.22 -2.72
N ALA A 155 1.69 8.84 -3.88
CA ALA A 155 3.10 9.02 -4.23
C ALA A 155 3.54 10.50 -4.20
N ALA A 156 2.68 11.43 -4.63
CA ALA A 156 2.93 12.87 -4.55
C ALA A 156 3.07 13.33 -3.08
N VAL A 157 2.19 12.86 -2.18
CA VAL A 157 2.30 13.14 -0.74
C VAL A 157 3.62 12.61 -0.16
N ALA A 158 4.06 11.41 -0.56
CA ALA A 158 5.35 10.85 -0.15
C ALA A 158 6.53 11.75 -0.55
N LEU A 159 6.39 12.49 -1.65
CA LEU A 159 7.38 13.44 -2.17
C LEU A 159 7.24 14.85 -1.57
N GLY A 160 6.33 15.04 -0.60
CA GLY A 160 6.09 16.30 0.09
C GLY A 160 5.13 17.25 -0.64
N VAL A 161 4.40 16.78 -1.66
CA VAL A 161 3.35 17.57 -2.30
C VAL A 161 2.09 17.54 -1.43
N LYS A 162 1.58 18.71 -1.06
CA LYS A 162 0.31 18.84 -0.35
C LYS A 162 -0.84 18.60 -1.31
N ILE A 163 -1.75 17.70 -0.96
CA ILE A 163 -2.96 17.39 -1.71
C ILE A 163 -4.17 17.69 -0.85
N ASP A 164 -5.06 18.57 -1.32
CA ASP A 164 -6.23 19.00 -0.57
C ASP A 164 -7.20 17.84 -0.29
N ALA A 165 -7.83 17.86 0.89
CA ALA A 165 -8.84 16.89 1.33
C ALA A 165 -9.99 16.69 0.32
N LYS A 166 -10.32 17.71 -0.49
CA LYS A 166 -11.39 17.64 -1.49
C LYS A 166 -11.15 16.55 -2.55
N TYR A 167 -9.89 16.28 -2.92
CA TYR A 167 -9.57 15.28 -3.93
C TYR A 167 -9.72 13.86 -3.39
N TRP A 168 -9.30 13.63 -2.14
CA TRP A 168 -9.55 12.37 -1.43
C TRP A 168 -11.05 12.11 -1.23
N LYS A 169 -11.82 13.14 -0.87
CA LYS A 169 -13.29 13.06 -0.77
C LYS A 169 -13.94 12.74 -2.12
N ALA A 170 -13.46 13.32 -3.21
CA ALA A 170 -13.97 13.05 -4.56
C ALA A 170 -13.72 11.59 -4.99
N LEU A 171 -12.58 11.01 -4.60
CA LEU A 171 -12.28 9.60 -4.84
C LEU A 171 -13.20 8.67 -4.02
N VAL A 172 -13.44 8.99 -2.75
CA VAL A 172 -14.41 8.25 -1.91
C VAL A 172 -15.81 8.29 -2.54
N ALA A 173 -16.27 9.48 -2.95
CA ALA A 173 -17.57 9.62 -3.59
C ALA A 173 -17.67 8.82 -4.90
N ALA A 174 -16.62 8.85 -5.73
CA ALA A 174 -16.57 8.09 -6.98
C ALA A 174 -16.61 6.56 -6.75
N ALA A 175 -15.89 6.08 -5.73
CA ALA A 175 -15.91 4.67 -5.36
C ALA A 175 -17.31 4.26 -4.88
N ILE A 176 -17.92 5.03 -3.97
CA ILE A 176 -19.28 4.76 -3.48
C ILE A 176 -20.30 4.76 -4.63
N ALA A 177 -20.22 5.74 -5.54
CA ALA A 177 -21.11 5.84 -6.70
C ALA A 177 -20.94 4.71 -7.72
N SER A 178 -19.80 4.01 -7.70
CA SER A 178 -19.52 2.88 -8.60
C SER A 178 -19.84 1.52 -7.97
N GLN A 179 -20.23 1.47 -6.70
CA GLN A 179 -20.58 0.22 -6.04
C GLN A 179 -22.02 -0.18 -6.39
N THR A 180 -22.20 -1.42 -6.82
CA THR A 180 -23.48 -1.98 -7.22
C THR A 180 -24.27 -2.43 -5.99
N GLU A 181 -25.57 -2.71 -6.17
CA GLU A 181 -26.43 -3.25 -5.10
C GLU A 181 -25.93 -4.59 -4.57
N ALA A 182 -25.22 -5.38 -5.39
CA ALA A 182 -24.61 -6.64 -4.99
C ALA A 182 -23.32 -6.47 -4.17
N GLY A 183 -22.83 -5.24 -3.96
CA GLY A 183 -21.62 -4.94 -3.19
C GLY A 183 -20.31 -4.89 -4.00
N GLY A 184 -20.27 -5.43 -5.21
CA GLY A 184 -19.12 -5.27 -6.10
C GLY A 184 -19.04 -3.88 -6.72
N PHE A 185 -17.93 -3.54 -7.38
CA PHE A 185 -17.77 -2.23 -8.03
C PHE A 185 -17.72 -2.35 -9.55
N ALA A 186 -18.43 -1.45 -10.23
CA ALA A 186 -18.46 -1.33 -11.68
C ALA A 186 -17.37 -0.37 -12.19
N TYR A 187 -17.10 -0.41 -13.50
CA TYR A 187 -16.11 0.46 -14.14
C TYR A 187 -16.49 1.96 -14.05
N THR A 188 -17.78 2.27 -14.03
CA THR A 188 -18.32 3.63 -13.98
C THR A 188 -19.66 3.61 -13.24
N ALA A 189 -20.06 4.74 -12.62
CA ALA A 189 -21.32 4.84 -11.87
C ALA A 189 -22.61 4.49 -12.65
N HIS A 190 -22.62 4.58 -13.99
CA HIS A 190 -23.79 4.24 -14.81
C HIS A 190 -23.85 2.76 -15.20
N ARG A 191 -22.80 1.98 -14.95
CA ARG A 191 -22.77 0.54 -15.23
C ARG A 191 -23.24 -0.23 -14.01
N ARG A 192 -23.97 -1.32 -14.25
CA ARG A 192 -24.48 -2.20 -13.18
C ARG A 192 -23.63 -3.46 -12.97
N ASP A 193 -22.72 -3.75 -13.90
CA ASP A 193 -21.89 -4.96 -13.84
C ASP A 193 -20.62 -4.71 -13.04
N ALA A 194 -20.59 -5.27 -11.83
CA ALA A 194 -19.39 -5.33 -11.03
C ALA A 194 -18.36 -6.31 -11.63
N THR A 195 -17.09 -6.01 -11.43
CA THR A 195 -15.98 -6.84 -11.92
C THR A 195 -14.94 -7.03 -10.82
N GLU A 196 -14.15 -8.08 -10.90
CA GLU A 196 -13.09 -8.38 -9.94
C GLU A 196 -12.06 -7.24 -9.86
N SER A 197 -11.57 -6.78 -11.01
CA SER A 197 -10.60 -5.68 -11.09
C SER A 197 -11.13 -4.39 -10.50
N MET A 198 -12.37 -4.01 -10.81
CA MET A 198 -12.97 -2.79 -10.29
C MET A 198 -13.35 -2.92 -8.82
N THR A 199 -13.74 -4.10 -8.35
CA THR A 199 -14.00 -4.33 -6.92
C THR A 199 -12.72 -4.21 -6.11
N ALA A 200 -11.61 -4.80 -6.56
CA ALA A 200 -10.30 -4.58 -5.96
C ALA A 200 -9.90 -3.08 -5.99
N ALA A 201 -10.17 -2.39 -7.10
CA ALA A 201 -9.90 -0.95 -7.23
C ALA A 201 -10.70 -0.11 -6.23
N GLY A 202 -12.01 -0.34 -6.10
CA GLY A 202 -12.89 0.35 -5.16
C GLY A 202 -12.44 0.18 -3.72
N ILE A 203 -12.13 -1.06 -3.31
CA ILE A 203 -11.59 -1.35 -1.98
C ILE A 203 -10.27 -0.60 -1.73
N ALA A 204 -9.34 -0.64 -2.69
CA ALA A 204 -8.06 0.04 -2.57
C ALA A 204 -8.24 1.57 -2.45
N ILE A 205 -9.12 2.18 -3.24
CA ILE A 205 -9.43 3.62 -3.18
C ILE A 205 -9.97 3.99 -1.80
N LEU A 206 -11.01 3.29 -1.34
CA LEU A 206 -11.66 3.57 -0.06
C LEU A 206 -10.67 3.46 1.09
N ARG A 207 -9.85 2.41 1.10
CA ARG A 207 -8.88 2.18 2.16
C ARG A 207 -7.73 3.18 2.14
N LEU A 208 -7.25 3.55 0.96
CA LEU A 208 -6.20 4.55 0.80
C LEU A 208 -6.68 5.94 1.24
N CYS A 209 -7.87 6.36 0.80
CA CYS A 209 -8.41 7.68 1.15
C CYS A 209 -8.71 7.80 2.64
N ALA A 210 -9.10 6.70 3.29
CA ALA A 210 -9.36 6.65 4.72
C ALA A 210 -8.14 7.01 5.60
N ASP A 211 -6.92 6.85 5.09
CA ASP A 211 -5.68 7.24 5.78
C ASP A 211 -5.34 8.75 5.60
N HIS A 212 -6.06 9.44 4.70
CA HIS A 212 -5.81 10.85 4.33
C HIS A 212 -6.98 11.80 4.66
N LEU A 213 -8.03 11.31 5.31
CA LEU A 213 -9.19 12.10 5.71
C LEU A 213 -9.33 12.11 7.23
N ASP A 214 -9.43 13.31 7.82
CA ASP A 214 -9.69 13.48 9.24
C ASP A 214 -11.13 13.08 9.58
N ASP A 215 -11.24 12.30 10.67
CA ASP A 215 -12.39 11.50 11.05
C ASP A 215 -13.65 12.33 11.35
N LYS A 216 -14.70 12.12 10.55
CA LYS A 216 -16.08 12.45 10.92
C LYS A 216 -16.87 11.16 10.83
N THR A 217 -17.15 10.61 12.00
CA THR A 217 -17.82 9.34 12.36
C THR A 217 -18.89 8.79 11.41
N LEU A 218 -19.64 9.60 10.66
CA LEU A 218 -20.62 9.13 9.66
C LEU A 218 -20.02 8.75 8.29
N ALA A 219 -18.98 9.45 7.85
CA ALA A 219 -18.27 9.08 6.62
C ALA A 219 -17.49 7.77 6.82
N ARG A 220 -17.02 7.54 8.05
CA ARG A 220 -16.29 6.32 8.39
C ARG A 220 -17.19 5.09 8.40
N THR A 221 -18.40 5.19 8.95
CA THR A 221 -19.36 4.07 8.98
C THR A 221 -19.81 3.66 7.59
N GLU A 222 -20.06 4.62 6.69
CA GLU A 222 -20.40 4.31 5.29
C GLU A 222 -19.21 3.69 4.55
N VAL A 223 -18.00 4.25 4.68
CA VAL A 223 -16.79 3.65 4.07
C VAL A 223 -16.56 2.22 4.58
N ASP A 224 -16.70 1.99 5.89
CA ASP A 224 -16.52 0.66 6.48
C ASP A 224 -17.59 -0.32 5.99
N ARG A 225 -18.84 0.11 5.80
CA ARG A 225 -19.89 -0.72 5.19
C ARG A 225 -19.56 -1.06 3.75
N ARG A 226 -19.21 -0.06 2.94
CA ARG A 226 -18.86 -0.21 1.52
C ARG A 226 -17.66 -1.15 1.34
N LEU A 227 -16.68 -1.09 2.25
CA LEU A 227 -15.56 -2.03 2.31
C LEU A 227 -16.00 -3.46 2.61
N ARG A 228 -16.90 -3.68 3.59
CA ARG A 228 -17.44 -5.02 3.89
C ARG A 228 -18.16 -5.60 2.68
N ASP A 229 -19.09 -4.85 2.09
CA ASP A 229 -19.88 -5.27 0.93
C ASP A 229 -18.97 -5.64 -0.27
N GLY A 230 -17.89 -4.88 -0.49
CA GLY A 230 -16.91 -5.17 -1.54
C GLY A 230 -16.11 -6.45 -1.31
N TRP A 231 -15.67 -6.69 -0.06
CA TRP A 231 -14.97 -7.93 0.29
C TRP A 231 -15.89 -9.15 0.21
N GLU A 232 -17.13 -9.03 0.69
CA GLU A 232 -18.14 -10.10 0.58
C GLU A 232 -18.41 -10.46 -0.88
N TRP A 233 -18.54 -9.47 -1.78
CA TRP A 233 -18.70 -9.72 -3.20
C TRP A 233 -17.50 -10.48 -3.80
N LEU A 234 -16.26 -10.09 -3.46
CA LEU A 234 -15.07 -10.81 -3.94
C LEU A 234 -15.00 -12.24 -3.43
N ILE A 235 -15.37 -12.48 -2.15
CA ILE A 235 -15.42 -13.82 -1.57
C ILE A 235 -16.46 -14.70 -2.30
N GLN A 236 -17.59 -14.11 -2.72
CA GLN A 236 -18.61 -14.84 -3.49
C GLN A 236 -18.17 -15.15 -4.94
N LYS A 237 -17.17 -14.45 -5.49
CA LYS A 237 -16.57 -14.76 -6.80
C LYS A 237 -15.55 -15.88 -6.70
N LYS A 238 -16.08 -17.07 -6.39
CA LYS A 238 -15.31 -18.29 -6.23
C LYS A 238 -14.42 -18.55 -7.45
N GLY A 239 -13.16 -18.85 -7.18
CA GLY A 239 -12.20 -19.20 -8.23
C GLY A 239 -11.56 -18.01 -8.95
N SER A 240 -11.88 -16.76 -8.63
CA SER A 240 -11.21 -15.60 -9.25
C SER A 240 -9.78 -15.40 -8.73
N ILE A 241 -9.51 -15.74 -7.47
CA ILE A 241 -8.19 -15.61 -6.85
C ILE A 241 -7.24 -16.68 -7.42
N GLY A 242 -6.17 -16.24 -8.08
CA GLY A 242 -5.20 -17.09 -8.78
C GLY A 242 -5.68 -17.56 -10.15
N SER A 243 -6.71 -16.95 -10.74
CA SER A 243 -7.20 -17.35 -12.07
C SER A 243 -6.60 -16.52 -13.19
N ARG A 244 -6.08 -17.19 -14.21
CA ARG A 244 -5.67 -16.57 -15.49
C ARG A 244 -6.85 -16.32 -16.46
N GLY A 245 -8.04 -16.83 -16.15
CA GLY A 245 -9.21 -16.80 -17.04
C GLY A 245 -10.17 -15.64 -16.80
N ILE A 246 -9.94 -14.84 -15.75
CA ILE A 246 -10.76 -13.66 -15.47
C ILE A 246 -10.33 -12.48 -16.36
N ARG A 247 -11.29 -11.67 -16.79
CA ARG A 247 -11.00 -10.48 -17.61
C ARG A 247 -10.07 -9.53 -16.86
N ASN A 248 -9.02 -9.06 -17.55
CA ASN A 248 -7.98 -8.22 -16.96
C ASN A 248 -7.31 -8.90 -15.74
N SER A 249 -6.96 -10.18 -15.85
CA SER A 249 -6.42 -10.98 -14.74
C SER A 249 -5.16 -10.37 -14.14
N PHE A 250 -4.21 -9.92 -14.95
CA PHE A 250 -2.93 -9.43 -14.44
C PHE A 250 -3.13 -8.08 -13.74
N TYR A 251 -3.92 -7.20 -14.36
CA TYR A 251 -4.38 -5.96 -13.74
C TYR A 251 -5.15 -6.20 -12.43
N PHE A 252 -6.06 -7.18 -12.41
CA PHE A 252 -6.84 -7.52 -11.21
C PHE A 252 -5.92 -7.97 -10.09
N HIS A 253 -5.00 -8.92 -10.31
CA HIS A 253 -4.12 -9.41 -9.26
C HIS A 253 -3.21 -8.30 -8.73
N TYR A 254 -2.71 -7.43 -9.61
CA TYR A 254 -2.00 -6.22 -9.20
C TYR A 254 -2.87 -5.29 -8.33
N GLY A 255 -4.13 -5.06 -8.70
CA GLY A 255 -5.09 -4.30 -7.91
C GLY A 255 -5.44 -4.97 -6.57
N LEU A 256 -5.60 -6.29 -6.58
CA LEU A 256 -5.89 -7.12 -5.40
C LEU A 256 -4.77 -7.02 -4.38
N GLU A 257 -3.50 -7.05 -4.81
CA GLU A 257 -2.36 -6.82 -3.93
C GLU A 257 -2.50 -5.50 -3.16
N ARG A 258 -2.86 -4.40 -3.84
CA ARG A 258 -3.06 -3.09 -3.19
C ARG A 258 -4.23 -3.14 -2.22
N ALA A 259 -5.36 -3.72 -2.62
CA ALA A 259 -6.56 -3.84 -1.79
C ALA A 259 -6.27 -4.64 -0.50
N CYS A 260 -5.61 -5.79 -0.63
CA CYS A 260 -5.25 -6.67 0.48
C CYS A 260 -4.23 -6.02 1.42
N ILE A 261 -3.15 -5.43 0.89
CA ILE A 261 -2.10 -4.82 1.72
C ILE A 261 -2.64 -3.61 2.50
N LEU A 262 -3.41 -2.73 1.85
CA LEU A 262 -4.00 -1.58 2.54
C LEU A 262 -4.98 -2.02 3.65
N SER A 263 -5.72 -3.10 3.40
CA SER A 263 -6.72 -3.63 4.33
C SER A 263 -6.15 -4.54 5.40
N GLY A 264 -4.91 -5.03 5.25
CA GLY A 264 -4.33 -6.03 6.14
C GLY A 264 -4.96 -7.42 5.98
N VAL A 265 -5.48 -7.72 4.79
CA VAL A 265 -6.12 -9.00 4.46
C VAL A 265 -5.07 -9.97 3.93
N THR A 266 -4.99 -11.16 4.49
CA THR A 266 -4.06 -12.23 4.08
C THR A 266 -4.72 -13.30 3.22
N ALA A 267 -6.04 -13.45 3.29
CA ALA A 267 -6.78 -14.44 2.51
C ALA A 267 -8.11 -13.89 1.97
N VAL A 268 -8.50 -14.34 0.78
CA VAL A 268 -9.76 -14.02 0.10
C VAL A 268 -10.34 -15.32 -0.47
N ASP A 269 -11.63 -15.57 -0.31
CA ASP A 269 -12.26 -16.84 -0.72
C ASP A 269 -11.51 -18.08 -0.16
N GLY A 270 -11.08 -18.00 1.10
CA GLY A 270 -10.33 -19.07 1.77
C GLY A 270 -8.91 -19.32 1.23
N LYS A 271 -8.44 -18.54 0.25
CA LYS A 271 -7.11 -18.68 -0.37
C LYS A 271 -6.16 -17.58 0.10
N ASP A 272 -4.90 -17.95 0.35
CA ASP A 272 -3.82 -16.96 0.46
C ASP A 272 -3.65 -16.27 -0.91
N TRP A 273 -4.05 -14.99 -0.97
CA TRP A 273 -4.16 -14.28 -2.25
C TRP A 273 -2.82 -14.14 -2.97
N PHE A 274 -1.72 -14.03 -2.20
CA PHE A 274 -0.40 -13.85 -2.79
C PHE A 274 0.11 -15.16 -3.36
N THR A 275 0.03 -16.23 -2.58
CA THR A 275 0.43 -17.57 -2.98
C THR A 275 -0.32 -17.99 -4.24
N SER A 276 -1.65 -17.87 -4.24
CA SER A 276 -2.46 -18.23 -5.41
C SER A 276 -2.17 -17.36 -6.65
N GLY A 277 -1.97 -16.05 -6.48
CA GLY A 277 -1.58 -15.17 -7.59
C GLY A 277 -0.17 -15.46 -8.10
N ALA A 278 0.76 -15.77 -7.21
CA ALA A 278 2.15 -16.07 -7.57
C ALA A 278 2.24 -17.39 -8.33
N GLU A 279 1.57 -18.44 -7.87
CA GLU A 279 1.49 -19.73 -8.59
C GLU A 279 0.92 -19.55 -9.99
N MET A 280 -0.18 -18.78 -10.13
CA MET A 280 -0.75 -18.45 -11.43
C MET A 280 0.26 -17.77 -12.37
N LEU A 281 1.05 -16.82 -11.87
CA LEU A 281 2.08 -16.15 -12.66
C LEU A 281 3.24 -17.08 -12.99
N LEU A 282 3.67 -17.92 -12.06
CA LEU A 282 4.73 -18.91 -12.31
C LEU A 282 4.33 -19.90 -13.41
N ASP A 283 3.07 -20.34 -13.40
CA ASP A 283 2.54 -21.30 -14.37
C ASP A 283 2.29 -20.69 -15.76
N THR A 284 2.20 -19.37 -15.83
CA THR A 284 1.94 -18.62 -17.09
C THR A 284 3.16 -17.92 -17.65
N GLN A 285 4.32 -18.04 -17.00
CA GLN A 285 5.56 -17.44 -17.49
C GLN A 285 5.98 -18.09 -18.82
N LEU A 286 6.24 -17.26 -19.83
CA LEU A 286 6.70 -17.70 -21.13
C LEU A 286 8.15 -18.21 -21.07
N ARG A 287 8.55 -19.01 -22.07
CA ARG A 287 9.92 -19.57 -22.16
C ARG A 287 11.01 -18.50 -22.17
N ASN A 288 10.74 -17.32 -22.74
CA ASN A 288 11.68 -16.20 -22.77
C ASN A 288 11.78 -15.45 -21.43
N GLY A 289 10.95 -15.80 -20.43
CA GLY A 289 10.92 -15.20 -19.10
C GLY A 289 9.87 -14.09 -18.91
N GLY A 290 9.17 -13.68 -19.96
CA GLY A 290 8.12 -12.66 -19.84
C GLY A 290 6.73 -13.26 -19.67
N TRP A 291 5.70 -12.41 -19.77
CA TRP A 291 4.30 -12.82 -19.71
C TRP A 291 3.50 -12.20 -20.83
N CYS A 292 2.41 -12.87 -21.21
CA CYS A 292 1.38 -12.33 -22.08
C CYS A 292 0.02 -12.80 -21.55
N SER A 293 -0.86 -11.87 -21.19
CA SER A 293 -2.24 -12.21 -20.86
C SER A 293 -3.07 -12.37 -22.13
N GLY A 294 -3.92 -13.40 -22.18
CA GLY A 294 -4.91 -13.57 -23.27
C GLY A 294 -6.27 -12.93 -22.97
N VAL A 295 -6.42 -12.28 -21.82
CA VAL A 295 -7.71 -11.78 -21.30
C VAL A 295 -7.64 -10.34 -20.79
N ASP A 296 -6.46 -9.71 -20.81
CA ASP A 296 -6.27 -8.30 -20.48
C ASP A 296 -6.49 -7.45 -21.73
N MET A 297 -7.30 -6.39 -21.61
CA MET A 297 -7.76 -5.61 -22.77
C MET A 297 -6.71 -4.62 -23.30
N MET A 298 -5.71 -4.28 -22.49
CA MET A 298 -4.70 -3.27 -22.83
C MET A 298 -3.33 -3.92 -22.91
N GLU A 299 -2.97 -4.34 -24.11
CA GLU A 299 -1.65 -4.89 -24.43
C GLU A 299 -0.61 -3.78 -24.64
N GLY A 300 0.66 -4.12 -24.44
CA GLY A 300 1.79 -3.25 -24.73
C GLY A 300 2.63 -3.76 -25.89
N GLY A 301 3.86 -3.23 -26.02
CA GLY A 301 4.80 -3.75 -27.00
C GLY A 301 5.15 -5.22 -26.74
N LYS A 302 5.09 -6.06 -27.78
CA LYS A 302 5.55 -7.45 -27.71
C LYS A 302 7.06 -7.53 -27.96
N ASP A 303 7.77 -8.37 -27.22
CA ASP A 303 9.14 -8.74 -27.53
C ASP A 303 9.19 -9.91 -28.55
N PRO A 304 10.37 -10.23 -29.13
CA PRO A 304 10.49 -11.33 -30.10
C PRO A 304 10.08 -12.71 -29.58
N GLY A 305 10.04 -12.90 -28.26
CA GLY A 305 9.58 -14.14 -27.62
C GLY A 305 8.09 -14.14 -27.30
N GLY A 306 7.33 -13.14 -27.75
CA GLY A 306 5.89 -13.01 -27.55
C GLY A 306 5.48 -12.45 -26.18
N ALA A 307 6.44 -12.05 -25.35
CA ALA A 307 6.12 -11.41 -24.07
C ALA A 307 5.56 -10.01 -24.31
N ASP A 308 4.51 -9.69 -23.57
CA ASP A 308 3.82 -8.41 -23.56
C ASP A 308 4.38 -7.51 -22.45
N SER A 309 4.68 -6.26 -22.78
CA SER A 309 5.32 -5.35 -21.83
C SER A 309 4.44 -5.03 -20.61
N VAL A 310 3.14 -4.86 -20.80
CA VAL A 310 2.18 -4.52 -19.73
C VAL A 310 1.97 -5.72 -18.82
N SER A 311 1.73 -6.90 -19.39
CA SER A 311 1.58 -8.16 -18.65
C SER A 311 2.85 -8.48 -17.86
N THR A 312 4.02 -8.33 -18.50
CA THR A 312 5.32 -8.55 -17.86
C THR A 312 5.52 -7.58 -16.69
N ALA A 313 5.18 -6.30 -16.86
CA ALA A 313 5.29 -5.33 -15.78
C ALA A 313 4.38 -5.65 -14.59
N PHE A 314 3.11 -5.99 -14.82
CA PHE A 314 2.20 -6.38 -13.73
C PHE A 314 2.66 -7.65 -13.02
N ALA A 315 3.15 -8.66 -13.75
CA ALA A 315 3.69 -9.88 -13.16
C ALA A 315 4.88 -9.58 -12.25
N VAL A 316 5.85 -8.79 -12.74
CA VAL A 316 7.03 -8.39 -11.94
C VAL A 316 6.62 -7.61 -10.70
N LEU A 317 5.71 -6.63 -10.84
CA LEU A 317 5.24 -5.82 -9.71
C LEU A 317 4.55 -6.68 -8.65
N PHE A 318 3.67 -7.60 -9.07
CA PHE A 318 2.96 -8.48 -8.17
C PHE A 318 3.90 -9.44 -7.44
N LEU A 319 4.77 -10.13 -8.17
CA LEU A 319 5.72 -11.10 -7.60
C LEU A 319 6.72 -10.46 -6.63
N ARG A 320 7.19 -9.24 -6.93
CA ARG A 320 8.06 -8.48 -6.03
C ARG A 320 7.33 -7.99 -4.78
N ARG A 321 6.02 -7.76 -4.85
CA ARG A 321 5.15 -7.34 -3.73
C ARG A 321 5.78 -6.24 -2.86
N LYS A 322 6.36 -5.21 -3.48
CA LYS A 322 7.04 -4.13 -2.77
C LYS A 322 6.11 -3.03 -2.26
N PHE A 323 4.82 -3.07 -2.64
CA PHE A 323 3.86 -2.08 -2.15
C PHE A 323 3.71 -2.19 -0.62
N GLN A 324 3.83 -1.07 0.09
CA GLN A 324 3.70 -1.01 1.54
C GLN A 324 2.48 -0.21 1.93
N LYS A 325 1.83 -0.57 3.06
CA LYS A 325 0.68 0.18 3.59
C LYS A 325 1.07 1.63 3.96
N LYS A 326 2.20 1.81 4.64
CA LYS A 326 2.75 3.14 4.97
C LYS A 326 3.71 3.60 3.88
N LEU A 327 3.57 4.85 3.45
CA LEU A 327 4.64 5.53 2.73
C LEU A 327 5.74 5.87 3.74
N GLN A 328 6.94 5.37 3.53
CA GLN A 328 8.11 5.82 4.29
C GLN A 328 8.37 7.28 3.93
N VAL A 329 7.99 8.21 4.81
CA VAL A 329 8.41 9.61 4.73
C VAL A 329 9.68 9.76 5.58
N GLY A 330 10.85 9.63 4.95
CA GLY A 330 12.18 9.88 5.55
C GLY A 330 12.84 8.67 6.21
N PRO A 331 14.19 8.60 6.24
CA PRO A 331 14.93 7.35 6.41
C PRO A 331 14.90 6.89 7.86
N ILE A 332 14.98 5.56 8.07
CA ILE A 332 15.93 4.88 8.98
C ILE A 332 15.57 3.38 9.04
N THR A 333 16.53 2.61 8.53
CA THR A 333 17.00 1.26 8.89
C THR A 333 16.04 0.07 8.97
N THR A 334 16.52 -0.98 8.30
CA THR A 334 16.25 -2.40 8.49
C THR A 334 15.86 -2.81 9.91
N GLY A 335 14.69 -3.46 10.04
CA GLY A 335 14.24 -4.13 11.27
C GLY A 335 13.20 -3.31 12.03
N GLY A 336 11.91 -3.51 11.80
CA GLY A 336 10.87 -2.70 12.44
C GLY A 336 9.68 -3.52 12.90
N GLY A 337 9.75 -4.03 14.14
CA GLY A 337 8.58 -4.54 14.85
C GLY A 337 7.55 -3.45 15.16
N VAL A 338 6.47 -3.83 15.85
CA VAL A 338 5.36 -2.92 16.20
C VAL A 338 5.88 -1.75 17.04
N PRO A 339 5.59 -0.48 16.68
CA PRO A 339 5.92 0.69 17.49
C PRO A 339 5.39 0.57 18.94
N ILE A 340 6.16 1.01 19.94
CA ILE A 340 5.83 0.90 21.38
C ILE A 340 4.45 1.46 21.69
N HIS A 341 4.11 2.62 21.14
CA HIS A 341 2.81 3.29 21.37
C HIS A 341 1.61 2.55 20.73
N LEU A 342 1.86 1.47 19.99
CA LEU A 342 0.85 0.62 19.34
C LEU A 342 0.78 -0.79 19.96
N LEU A 343 1.57 -1.08 21.00
CA LEU A 343 1.50 -2.37 21.71
C LEU A 343 0.14 -2.50 22.39
N THR A 344 -0.52 -3.65 22.21
CA THR A 344 -1.75 -3.98 22.95
C THR A 344 -1.40 -4.74 24.22
N ASP A 345 -2.29 -4.74 25.24
CA ASP A 345 -2.06 -5.51 26.48
C ASP A 345 -1.89 -7.04 26.24
N LYS A 346 -2.16 -7.52 25.02
CA LYS A 346 -1.95 -8.91 24.58
C LYS A 346 -0.61 -9.15 23.86
N ALA A 347 0.25 -8.14 23.76
CA ALA A 347 1.54 -8.27 23.07
C ALA A 347 2.43 -9.32 23.76
N SER A 348 3.07 -10.18 22.96
CA SER A 348 4.02 -11.16 23.49
C SER A 348 5.30 -10.47 24.01
N PRO A 349 6.05 -11.10 24.93
CA PRO A 349 7.33 -10.56 25.38
C PRO A 349 8.30 -10.23 24.23
N GLU A 350 8.38 -11.10 23.21
CA GLU A 350 9.22 -10.90 22.04
C GLU A 350 8.80 -9.68 21.19
N GLN A 351 7.49 -9.43 21.06
CA GLN A 351 6.98 -8.22 20.40
C GLN A 351 7.31 -6.96 21.19
N VAL A 352 7.23 -7.02 22.52
CA VAL A 352 7.60 -5.91 23.40
C VAL A 352 9.10 -5.63 23.31
N ASP A 353 9.94 -6.65 23.33
CA ASP A 353 11.39 -6.50 23.26
C ASP A 353 11.85 -5.99 21.89
N THR A 354 11.23 -6.46 20.80
CA THR A 354 11.48 -5.94 19.45
C THR A 354 11.10 -4.46 19.34
N ALA A 355 9.95 -4.06 19.91
CA ALA A 355 9.50 -2.67 19.93
C ALA A 355 10.48 -1.76 20.71
N ILE A 356 10.97 -2.24 21.85
CA ILE A 356 11.98 -1.53 22.66
C ILE A 356 13.30 -1.43 21.89
N GLY A 357 13.79 -2.54 21.31
CA GLY A 357 15.02 -2.57 20.51
C GLY A 357 15.00 -1.54 19.38
N SER A 358 13.92 -1.53 18.58
CA SER A 358 13.75 -0.59 17.48
C SER A 358 13.67 0.88 17.94
N ALA A 359 13.04 1.16 19.09
CA ALA A 359 13.04 2.51 19.65
C ALA A 359 14.44 2.95 20.11
N VAL A 360 15.20 2.04 20.72
CA VAL A 360 16.57 2.31 21.21
C VAL A 360 17.53 2.52 20.06
N GLU A 361 17.45 1.72 19.00
CA GLU A 361 18.24 1.90 17.77
C GLU A 361 18.01 3.28 17.13
N ARG A 362 16.77 3.75 17.14
CA ARG A 362 16.40 5.10 16.66
C ARG A 362 16.79 6.22 17.63
N GLY A 363 17.16 5.91 18.86
CA GLY A 363 17.67 6.85 19.86
C GLY A 363 16.73 8.02 20.13
N VAL A 364 17.30 9.22 20.26
CA VAL A 364 16.56 10.48 20.55
C VAL A 364 15.40 10.74 19.57
N SER A 365 15.48 10.25 18.33
CA SER A 365 14.41 10.43 17.33
C SER A 365 13.13 9.66 17.65
N ALA A 366 13.20 8.60 18.46
CA ALA A 366 12.04 7.82 18.90
C ALA A 366 11.31 8.43 20.11
N LEU A 367 11.86 9.47 20.76
CA LEU A 367 11.29 10.02 21.99
C LEU A 367 9.85 10.54 21.87
N PRO A 368 9.39 11.18 20.77
CA PRO A 368 7.98 11.57 20.65
C PRO A 368 7.01 10.39 20.76
N GLU A 369 7.39 9.24 20.22
CA GLU A 369 6.62 8.00 20.33
C GLU A 369 6.70 7.43 21.76
N VAL A 370 7.91 7.38 22.34
CA VAL A 370 8.12 6.86 23.70
C VAL A 370 7.32 7.66 24.72
N LEU A 371 7.37 9.00 24.65
CA LEU A 371 6.63 9.91 25.54
C LEU A 371 5.12 9.74 25.41
N ARG A 372 4.61 9.44 24.21
CA ARG A 372 3.20 9.09 24.00
C ARG A 372 2.83 7.80 24.72
N ALA A 373 3.71 6.79 24.68
CA ALA A 373 3.48 5.52 25.37
C ALA A 373 3.46 5.67 26.90
N LEU A 374 4.26 6.58 27.48
CA LEU A 374 4.25 6.87 28.92
C LEU A 374 2.90 7.42 29.42
N ARG A 375 2.17 8.13 28.55
CA ARG A 375 0.84 8.70 28.83
C ARG A 375 -0.30 7.71 28.61
N SER A 376 0.00 6.49 28.17
CA SER A 376 -1.01 5.51 27.77
C SER A 376 -1.78 4.93 28.97
N THR A 377 -3.04 4.58 28.75
CA THR A 377 -3.85 3.78 29.67
C THR A 377 -3.40 2.32 29.70
N HIS A 378 -2.76 1.83 28.64
CA HIS A 378 -2.22 0.47 28.54
C HIS A 378 -0.91 0.32 29.32
N LYS A 379 -0.89 -0.62 30.28
CA LYS A 379 0.28 -0.84 31.16
C LYS A 379 1.50 -1.30 30.37
N VAL A 380 1.30 -2.15 29.36
CA VAL A 380 2.39 -2.67 28.51
C VAL A 380 3.13 -1.53 27.79
N GLN A 381 2.40 -0.52 27.31
CA GLN A 381 2.98 0.64 26.62
C GLN A 381 3.79 1.49 27.59
N ARG A 382 3.29 1.71 28.81
CA ARG A 382 4.02 2.47 29.85
C ARG A 382 5.31 1.76 30.27
N VAL A 383 5.27 0.45 30.47
CA VAL A 383 6.44 -0.36 30.83
C VAL A 383 7.48 -0.36 29.71
N ALA A 384 7.06 -0.62 28.47
CA ALA A 384 7.95 -0.63 27.31
C ALA A 384 8.54 0.77 27.02
N GLY A 385 7.71 1.82 27.14
CA GLY A 385 8.12 3.21 27.02
C GLY A 385 9.17 3.59 28.07
N CYS A 386 8.97 3.22 29.34
CA CYS A 386 9.93 3.50 30.41
C CYS A 386 11.29 2.82 30.14
N LYS A 387 11.28 1.54 29.77
CA LYS A 387 12.51 0.82 29.40
C LYS A 387 13.24 1.45 28.22
N ALA A 388 12.51 1.86 27.18
CA ALA A 388 13.09 2.54 26.03
C ALA A 388 13.65 3.92 26.41
N LEU A 389 12.92 4.69 27.24
CA LEU A 389 13.35 5.99 27.74
C LEU A 389 14.72 5.88 28.43
N ILE A 390 14.85 5.02 29.43
CA ILE A 390 16.11 4.79 30.17
C ILE A 390 17.25 4.42 29.22
N ARG A 391 17.01 3.54 28.25
CA ARG A 391 18.04 3.11 27.30
C ARG A 391 18.44 4.20 26.30
N ILE A 392 17.57 5.18 26.04
CA ILE A 392 17.84 6.30 25.13
C ILE A 392 18.49 7.49 25.88
N THR A 393 18.05 7.77 27.10
CA THR A 393 18.41 8.99 27.85
C THR A 393 19.37 8.75 29.00
N GLY A 394 19.45 7.52 29.51
CA GLY A 394 20.14 7.15 30.74
C GLY A 394 19.34 7.43 32.03
N ASP A 395 18.10 7.92 31.93
CA ASP A 395 17.31 8.40 33.07
C ASP A 395 15.81 8.10 32.87
N ASP A 396 15.10 7.72 33.93
CA ASP A 396 13.65 7.52 33.93
C ASP A 396 12.87 8.78 34.33
N PHE A 397 13.56 9.84 34.76
CA PHE A 397 13.00 11.10 35.23
C PHE A 397 12.00 10.95 36.40
N GLY A 398 12.13 9.86 37.16
CA GLY A 398 11.23 9.47 38.24
C GLY A 398 9.90 8.86 37.77
N PHE A 399 9.83 8.36 36.53
CA PHE A 399 8.61 7.78 35.97
C PHE A 399 8.35 6.37 36.52
N ASN A 400 7.14 6.14 37.06
CA ASN A 400 6.71 4.81 37.51
C ASN A 400 5.64 4.23 36.57
N PRO A 401 5.92 3.16 35.80
CA PRO A 401 4.97 2.61 34.84
C PRO A 401 3.78 1.87 35.48
N HIS A 402 3.86 1.57 36.79
CA HIS A 402 2.86 0.77 37.51
C HIS A 402 1.74 1.59 38.16
N ILE A 403 1.86 2.92 38.18
CA ILE A 403 0.81 3.81 38.70
C ILE A 403 -0.03 4.39 37.55
N PRO A 404 -1.23 4.93 37.84
CA PRO A 404 -2.05 5.59 36.83
C PRO A 404 -1.31 6.74 36.13
N PRO A 405 -1.51 6.94 34.81
CA PRO A 405 -0.75 7.91 34.02
C PRO A 405 -0.91 9.35 34.53
N GLU A 406 -2.05 9.69 35.14
CA GLU A 406 -2.33 11.02 35.70
C GLU A 406 -1.36 11.35 36.86
N ARG A 407 -0.99 10.33 37.65
CA ARG A 407 -0.04 10.48 38.77
C ARG A 407 1.42 10.53 38.32
N SER A 408 1.70 10.20 37.05
CA SER A 408 3.06 10.23 36.48
C SER A 408 3.31 11.42 35.56
N ALA A 409 2.33 12.33 35.41
CA ALA A 409 2.40 13.45 34.47
C ALA A 409 3.65 14.33 34.68
N GLY A 410 4.03 14.58 35.94
CA GLY A 410 5.22 15.37 36.27
C GLY A 410 6.54 14.77 35.77
N ALA A 411 6.69 13.44 35.83
CA ALA A 411 7.87 12.75 35.30
C ALA A 411 7.92 12.81 33.76
N VAL A 412 6.77 12.67 33.10
CA VAL A 412 6.68 12.81 31.63
C VAL A 412 7.05 14.23 31.19
N SER A 413 6.59 15.25 31.91
CA SER A 413 6.97 16.64 31.63
C SER A 413 8.47 16.90 31.78
N LYS A 414 9.14 16.28 32.77
CA LYS A 414 10.61 16.36 32.90
C LYS A 414 11.33 15.76 31.70
N ALA A 415 10.89 14.59 31.24
CA ALA A 415 11.45 13.93 30.06
C ALA A 415 11.22 14.76 28.77
N GLU A 416 10.05 15.39 28.62
CA GLU A 416 9.74 16.31 27.52
C GLU A 416 10.64 17.55 27.51
N LEU A 417 10.83 18.17 28.67
CA LEU A 417 11.73 19.33 28.81
C LEU A 417 13.18 18.96 28.47
N TRP A 418 13.64 17.79 28.90
CA TRP A 418 14.96 17.27 28.52
C TRP A 418 15.07 17.09 27.00
N TYR A 419 14.06 16.48 26.38
CA TYR A 419 14.03 16.26 24.93
C TYR A 419 14.05 17.59 24.15
N LEU A 420 13.28 18.59 24.58
CA LEU A 420 13.26 19.90 23.95
C LEU A 420 14.64 20.59 24.02
N LYS A 421 15.32 20.53 25.17
CA LYS A 421 16.68 21.06 25.35
C LYS A 421 17.72 20.36 24.46
N LYS A 422 17.60 19.04 24.29
CA LYS A 422 18.50 18.27 23.40
C LYS A 422 18.23 18.53 21.91
N ARG A 423 16.99 18.85 21.56
CA ARG A 423 16.60 19.19 20.18
C ARG A 423 17.03 20.60 19.77
N SER A 424 17.04 21.56 20.71
CA SER A 424 17.54 22.91 20.44
C SER A 424 19.06 22.93 20.27
N ALA A 425 19.81 22.17 21.07
CA ALA A 425 21.28 22.07 20.99
C ALA A 425 21.83 21.34 19.74
N ARG A 426 20.96 20.89 18.81
CA ARG A 426 21.34 20.29 17.51
C ARG A 426 21.06 21.22 16.32
N ARG A 427 20.53 22.42 16.57
CA ARG A 427 20.21 23.42 15.54
C ARG A 427 21.21 24.58 15.48
N ASP A 428 22.10 24.65 16.46
CA ASP A 428 23.33 25.43 16.46
C ASP A 428 24.50 24.47 16.16
#